data_AF-C6R8H6-F1
#
_entry.id   AF-C6R8H6-F1
#
_cell.length_a   1.000
_cell.length_b   1.000
_cell.length_c   1.000
_cell.angle_alpha   90.00
_cell.angle_beta   90.00
_cell.angle_gamma   90.00
#
_symmetry.space_group_name_H-M   'P 1'
#
loop_
_entity.id
_entity.type
_entity.pdbx_description
1 polymer ?
#
loop_
_entity_poly.entity_id
_entity_poly.type
_entity_poly.pdbx_seq_one_letter_code
_entity_poly.pdbx_strand_id
1 'polypeptide(L)'
;MMGQELFEHPKKQYKTYGITALEELSPRIGDPEAHLEDTASAEQVAAMEEALEAYPDSALTYDQDTELWIVGAEEDIERMLADRESFVEALLNNEDPGI
;
A
#
# COMPACT_ATOMS: atom_id res chain seq x y z
N MET A 1 7.26 15.35 0.81
CA MET A 1 7.72 15.40 2.21
C MET A 1 6.51 15.16 3.08
N MET A 2 6.60 14.14 3.93
CA MET A 2 5.49 13.60 4.71
C MET A 2 5.40 14.29 6.07
N GLY A 3 4.22 14.77 6.44
CA GLY A 3 3.98 15.31 7.78
C GLY A 3 3.79 14.23 8.83
N GLN A 4 4.10 14.55 10.09
CA GLN A 4 3.90 13.65 11.23
C GLN A 4 2.47 13.10 11.34
N GLU A 5 1.44 13.93 11.12
CA GLU A 5 0.05 13.47 11.16
C GLU A 5 -0.23 12.39 10.11
N LEU A 6 0.37 12.51 8.92
CA LEU A 6 0.22 11.54 7.86
C LEU A 6 0.96 10.24 8.18
N PHE A 7 2.13 10.32 8.81
CA PHE A 7 2.86 9.16 9.30
C PHE A 7 2.07 8.39 10.38
N GLU A 8 1.49 9.08 11.36
CA GLU A 8 0.66 8.48 12.41
C GLU A 8 -0.68 7.93 11.89
N HIS A 9 -1.10 8.35 10.71
CA HIS A 9 -2.34 7.93 10.06
C HIS A 9 -2.10 7.49 8.62
N PRO A 10 -1.48 6.33 8.39
CA PRO A 10 -1.03 5.89 7.07
C PRO A 10 -2.15 5.83 6.02
N LYS A 11 -3.38 5.51 6.42
CA LYS A 11 -4.55 5.55 5.53
C LYS A 11 -4.87 6.95 4.97
N LYS A 12 -4.57 8.03 5.70
CA LYS A 12 -4.77 9.41 5.21
C LYS A 12 -3.82 9.75 4.06
N GLN A 13 -2.68 9.05 3.98
CA GLN A 13 -1.69 9.27 2.93
C GLN A 13 -2.26 8.91 1.56
N TYR A 14 -3.02 7.82 1.45
CA TYR A 14 -3.52 7.33 0.16
C TYR A 14 -4.22 8.40 -0.66
N LYS A 15 -5.08 9.20 -0.03
CA LYS A 15 -5.79 10.30 -0.70
C LYS A 15 -4.83 11.34 -1.31
N THR A 16 -3.71 11.60 -0.66
CA THR A 16 -2.68 12.56 -1.11
C THR A 16 -1.94 12.06 -2.35
N TYR A 17 -1.79 10.74 -2.47
CA TYR A 17 -1.09 10.09 -3.59
C TYR A 17 -2.06 9.54 -4.65
N GLY A 18 -3.36 9.73 -4.53
CA GLY A 18 -4.33 9.14 -5.47
C GLY A 18 -4.42 7.61 -5.39
N ILE A 19 -4.01 7.02 -4.26
CA ILE A 19 -4.04 5.60 -4.01
C ILE A 19 -5.40 5.21 -3.44
N THR A 20 -5.89 4.04 -3.84
CA THR A 20 -7.13 3.45 -3.32
C THR A 20 -6.80 2.20 -2.51
N ALA A 21 -7.24 2.17 -1.26
CA ALA A 21 -7.15 0.97 -0.44
C ALA A 21 -8.32 0.03 -0.73
N LEU A 22 -8.03 -1.23 -0.98
CA LEU A 22 -9.04 -2.25 -1.27
C LEU A 22 -9.55 -2.86 0.04
N GLU A 23 -10.20 -2.08 0.90
CA GLU A 23 -10.54 -2.51 2.27
C GLU A 23 -11.38 -3.80 2.33
N GLU A 24 -12.27 -4.00 1.35
CA GLU A 24 -13.13 -5.20 1.28
C GLU A 24 -12.44 -6.40 0.62
N LEU A 25 -11.57 -6.17 -0.36
CA LEU A 25 -10.85 -7.23 -1.07
C LEU A 25 -9.60 -7.68 -0.31
N SER A 26 -8.95 -6.79 0.44
CA SER A 26 -7.71 -7.11 1.17
C SER A 26 -7.82 -8.36 2.04
N PRO A 27 -8.84 -8.53 2.91
CA PRO A 27 -8.99 -9.76 3.69
C PRO A 27 -9.35 -10.99 2.84
N ARG A 28 -9.93 -10.80 1.65
CA ARG A 28 -10.27 -11.89 0.72
C ARG A 28 -9.06 -12.35 -0.10
N ILE A 29 -8.22 -11.42 -0.54
CA ILE A 29 -6.95 -11.68 -1.20
C ILE A 29 -5.98 -12.31 -0.19
N GLY A 30 -5.95 -11.79 1.03
CA GLY A 30 -5.13 -12.32 2.12
C GLY A 30 -3.66 -11.96 1.99
N ASP A 31 -2.80 -12.79 2.56
CA ASP A 31 -1.37 -12.53 2.67
C ASP A 31 -0.66 -12.59 1.30
N PRO A 32 0.15 -11.57 0.91
CA PRO A 32 0.98 -11.64 -0.29
C PRO A 32 1.91 -12.86 -0.34
N GLU A 33 2.43 -13.35 0.80
CA GLU A 33 3.30 -14.54 0.82
C GLU A 33 2.58 -15.77 0.27
N ALA A 34 1.29 -15.93 0.55
CA ALA A 34 0.50 -17.05 0.03
C ALA A 34 0.43 -17.03 -1.51
N HIS A 35 0.37 -15.85 -2.13
CA HIS A 35 0.38 -15.70 -3.59
C HIS A 35 1.76 -15.92 -4.19
N LEU A 36 2.82 -15.49 -3.50
CA LEU A 36 4.21 -15.69 -3.94
C LEU A 36 4.64 -17.17 -3.87
N GLU A 37 4.18 -17.88 -2.85
CA GLU A 37 4.51 -19.29 -2.61
C GLU A 37 3.58 -20.27 -3.34
N ASP A 38 2.61 -19.79 -4.11
CA ASP A 38 1.58 -20.61 -4.78
C ASP A 38 0.79 -21.49 -3.79
N THR A 39 0.57 -20.97 -2.57
CA THR A 39 -0.22 -21.61 -1.51
C THR A 39 -1.56 -20.92 -1.28
N ALA A 40 -1.83 -19.83 -2.00
CA ALA A 40 -3.11 -19.14 -1.99
C ALA A 40 -4.25 -20.08 -2.37
N SER A 41 -5.34 -20.01 -1.60
CA SER A 41 -6.56 -20.73 -1.91
C SER A 41 -7.22 -20.21 -3.20
N ALA A 42 -8.08 -21.02 -3.81
CA ALA A 42 -8.83 -20.62 -5.01
C ALA A 42 -9.68 -19.35 -4.79
N GLU A 43 -10.18 -19.13 -3.56
CA GLU A 43 -10.91 -17.92 -3.20
C GLU A 43 -10.01 -16.68 -3.18
N GLN A 44 -8.79 -16.82 -2.66
CA GLN A 44 -7.80 -15.73 -2.63
C GLN A 44 -7.34 -15.36 -4.04
N VAL A 45 -7.08 -16.35 -4.89
CA VAL A 45 -6.73 -16.12 -6.30
C VAL A 45 -7.88 -15.42 -7.03
N ALA A 46 -9.12 -15.87 -6.84
CA ALA A 46 -10.27 -15.22 -7.46
C ALA A 46 -10.46 -13.77 -6.99
N ALA A 47 -10.20 -13.48 -5.70
CA ALA A 47 -10.25 -12.11 -5.19
C ALA A 47 -9.12 -11.22 -5.76
N MET A 48 -7.94 -11.80 -6.02
CA MET A 48 -6.83 -11.12 -6.70
C MET A 48 -7.20 -10.79 -8.15
N GLU A 49 -7.75 -11.76 -8.89
CA GLU A 49 -8.24 -11.56 -10.25
C GLU A 49 -9.33 -10.49 -10.30
N GLU A 50 -10.28 -10.50 -9.37
CA GLU A 50 -11.31 -9.46 -9.22
C GLU A 50 -10.69 -8.06 -9.05
N ALA A 51 -9.64 -7.93 -8.24
CA ALA A 51 -8.93 -6.66 -8.08
C ALA A 51 -8.25 -6.19 -9.37
N LEU A 52 -7.56 -7.09 -10.07
CA LEU A 52 -6.88 -6.79 -11.34
C LEU A 52 -7.87 -6.43 -12.45
N GLU A 53 -9.03 -7.08 -12.50
CA GLU A 53 -10.10 -6.75 -13.45
C GLU A 53 -10.76 -5.40 -13.15
N ALA A 54 -10.92 -5.06 -11.88
CA ALA A 54 -11.50 -3.78 -11.46
C ALA A 54 -10.55 -2.59 -11.71
N TYR A 55 -9.23 -2.83 -11.69
CA TYR A 55 -8.20 -1.81 -11.84
C TYR A 55 -7.11 -2.22 -12.88
N PRO A 56 -7.48 -2.40 -14.15
CA PRO A 56 -6.59 -2.99 -15.16
C PRO A 56 -5.40 -2.10 -15.54
N ASP A 57 -5.53 -0.79 -15.34
CA ASP A 57 -4.50 0.21 -15.65
C ASP A 57 -3.71 0.65 -14.41
N SER A 58 -4.00 0.10 -13.23
CA SER A 58 -3.33 0.43 -11.98
C SER A 58 -2.35 -0.64 -11.57
N ALA A 59 -1.27 -0.25 -10.91
CA ALA A 59 -0.46 -1.18 -10.14
C ALA A 59 -1.25 -1.63 -8.89
N LEU A 60 -1.17 -2.92 -8.59
CA LEU A 60 -1.70 -3.53 -7.37
C LEU A 60 -0.51 -3.97 -6.50
N THR A 61 -0.48 -3.53 -5.25
CA THR A 61 0.58 -3.88 -4.30
C THR A 61 0.03 -4.06 -2.89
N TYR A 62 0.86 -4.56 -1.99
CA TYR A 62 0.53 -4.75 -0.58
C TYR A 62 1.26 -3.71 0.28
N ASP A 63 0.49 -2.92 1.04
CA ASP A 63 1.02 -1.96 2.01
C ASP A 63 1.15 -2.62 3.39
N GLN A 64 2.40 -2.95 3.74
CA GLN A 64 2.73 -3.65 4.99
C GLN A 64 2.39 -2.85 6.25
N ASP A 65 2.44 -1.52 6.23
CA ASP A 65 2.17 -0.71 7.43
C ASP A 65 0.70 -0.70 7.80
N THR A 66 -0.18 -0.97 6.83
CA THR A 66 -1.64 -0.95 7.01
C THR A 66 -2.29 -2.32 6.86
N GLU A 67 -1.52 -3.31 6.41
CA GLU A 67 -1.98 -4.66 6.08
C GLU A 67 -3.10 -4.66 5.02
N LEU A 68 -3.00 -3.79 4.02
CA LEU A 68 -3.99 -3.63 2.97
C LEU A 68 -3.38 -3.78 1.58
N TRP A 69 -4.15 -4.39 0.68
CA TRP A 69 -3.91 -4.30 -0.75
C TRP A 69 -4.36 -2.93 -1.24
N ILE A 70 -3.50 -2.27 -2.02
CA ILE A 70 -3.70 -0.93 -2.53
C ILE A 70 -3.50 -0.89 -4.05
N VAL A 71 -4.22 0.01 -4.71
CA VAL A 71 -4.12 0.25 -6.15
C VAL A 71 -3.87 1.73 -6.46
N GLY A 72 -3.13 2.00 -7.51
CA GLY A 72 -2.82 3.36 -7.97
C GLY A 72 -1.85 3.35 -9.15
N ALA A 73 -1.45 4.54 -9.60
CA ALA A 73 -0.33 4.64 -10.53
C ALA A 73 0.96 4.16 -9.84
N GLU A 74 1.78 3.40 -10.54
CA GLU A 74 3.05 2.85 -10.01
C GLU A 74 3.93 3.95 -9.42
N GLU A 75 4.13 5.04 -10.16
CA GLU A 75 4.94 6.20 -9.72
C GLU A 75 4.40 6.85 -8.45
N ASP A 76 3.08 6.87 -8.24
CA ASP A 76 2.46 7.48 -7.06
C ASP A 76 2.59 6.57 -5.83
N ILE A 77 2.49 5.25 -6.02
CA ILE A 77 2.74 4.24 -4.99
C ILE A 77 4.21 4.30 -4.55
N GLU A 78 5.15 4.29 -5.50
CA GLU A 78 6.58 4.38 -5.22
C GLU A 78 6.91 5.67 -4.47
N ARG A 79 6.35 6.81 -4.90
CA ARG A 79 6.54 8.09 -4.23
C ARG A 79 6.01 8.06 -2.79
N MET A 80 4.85 7.45 -2.54
CA MET A 80 4.31 7.32 -1.18
C MET A 80 5.24 6.51 -0.29
N LEU A 81 5.70 5.35 -0.76
CA LEU A 81 6.56 4.46 0.03
C LEU A 81 7.93 5.10 0.28
N ALA A 82 8.51 5.77 -0.72
CA ALA A 82 9.76 6.52 -0.58
C ALA A 82 9.64 7.69 0.42
N ASP A 83 8.52 8.41 0.41
CA ASP A 83 8.28 9.49 1.38
C ASP A 83 8.15 8.93 2.82
N ARG A 84 7.60 7.71 3.01
CA ARG A 84 7.58 7.03 4.33
C ARG A 84 8.97 6.64 4.78
N GLU A 85 9.74 6.00 3.91
CA GLU A 85 11.11 5.56 4.21
C GLU A 85 11.99 6.76 4.58
N SER A 86 11.91 7.83 3.80
CA SER A 86 12.62 9.09 4.06
C SER A 86 12.24 9.70 5.41
N PHE A 87 10.96 9.64 5.78
CA PHE A 87 10.48 10.12 7.07
C PHE A 87 11.07 9.32 8.23
N VAL A 88 11.07 7.99 8.11
CA VAL A 88 11.65 7.08 9.13
C VAL A 88 13.16 7.28 9.26
N GLU A 89 13.87 7.43 8.13
CA GLU A 89 15.31 7.68 8.12
C GLU A 89 15.67 8.98 8.85
N ALA A 90 14.94 10.08 8.58
CA ALA A 90 15.14 11.34 9.26
C ALA A 90 14.93 11.21 10.79
N LEU A 91 13.89 10.50 11.23
CA LEU A 91 13.67 10.23 12.65
C LEU A 91 14.81 9.44 13.29
N LEU A 92 15.31 8.39 12.61
CA LEU A 92 16.43 7.58 13.09
C LEU A 92 17.72 8.40 13.21
N ASN A 93 17.89 9.42 12.36
CA ASN A 93 19.06 10.30 12.35
C ASN A 93 18.92 11.54 13.26
N ASN A 94 17.82 11.68 14.01
CA ASN A 94 17.46 12.90 14.77
C ASN A 94 17.38 14.17 13.89
N GLU A 95 17.01 14.01 12.63
CA GLU A 95 16.73 15.10 11.70
C GLU A 95 15.24 15.47 11.76
N ASP A 96 14.92 16.71 11.38
CA ASP A 96 13.52 17.13 11.22
C ASP A 96 12.98 16.54 9.91
N PRO A 97 12.03 15.59 9.95
CA PRO A 97 11.49 14.97 8.74
C PRO A 97 10.56 15.91 7.94
N GLY A 98 10.24 17.09 8.48
CA GLY A 98 9.35 18.07 7.88
C GLY A 98 7.89 17.96 8.34
N ILE A 99 7.07 18.91 7.87
CA ILE A 99 5.62 19.05 8.13
C ILE A 99 4.83 18.77 6.87
#